data_AF-B5W4K3-F1
#
_entry.id   AF-B5W4K3-F1
#
_cell.length_a   1.000
_cell.length_b   1.000
_cell.length_c   1.000
_cell.angle_alpha   90.00
_cell.angle_beta   90.00
_cell.angle_gamma   90.00
#
_symmetry.space_group_name_H-M   'P 1'
#
loop_
_entity.id
_entity.type
_entity.pdbx_description
1 polymer ?
#
loop_
_entity_poly.entity_id
_entity_poly.type
_entity_poly.pdbx_seq_one_letter_code
_entity_poly.pdbx_strand_id
1 'polypeptide(L)'
;MRFFYSTTDSSQNEFDSLPQIPMIIRREGHTVEAIGLVDSGATVNVMQLDMGQQLGAVWEDNKAIIQLTGNLGKQPAIPLLAMV
;
A
#
# COMPACT_ATOMS: atom_id res chain seq x y z
N MET A 1 14.13 12.18 -2.58
CA MET A 1 14.55 10.85 -2.10
C MET A 1 14.70 9.95 -3.32
N ARG A 2 15.76 9.13 -3.42
CA ARG A 2 15.98 8.19 -4.53
C ARG A 2 15.98 6.77 -3.95
N PHE A 3 15.31 5.84 -4.61
CA PHE A 3 15.24 4.43 -4.21
C PHE A 3 15.54 3.55 -5.42
N PHE A 4 16.16 2.40 -5.16
CA PHE A 4 16.26 1.34 -6.16
C PHE A 4 14.91 0.61 -6.22
N TYR A 5 14.39 0.44 -7.43
CA TYR A 5 13.16 -0.32 -7.70
C TYR A 5 13.43 -1.21 -8.91
N SER A 6 12.62 -2.27 -9.07
CA SER A 6 12.72 -3.19 -10.20
C SER A 6 11.35 -3.34 -10.87
N THR A 7 11.37 -3.87 -12.09
CA THR A 7 10.16 -4.39 -12.74
C THR A 7 9.94 -5.83 -12.27
N THR A 8 8.69 -6.29 -12.15
CA THR A 8 8.38 -7.68 -11.76
C THR A 8 8.43 -8.67 -12.92
N ASP A 9 8.52 -8.16 -14.14
CA ASP A 9 8.49 -8.94 -15.37
C ASP A 9 9.58 -8.44 -16.32
N SER A 10 10.54 -9.32 -16.61
CA SER A 10 11.64 -9.05 -17.53
C SER A 10 11.22 -8.82 -18.98
N SER A 11 9.95 -9.13 -19.32
CA SER A 11 9.38 -8.85 -20.63
C SER A 11 8.75 -7.46 -20.74
N GLN A 12 8.54 -6.76 -19.62
CA GLN A 12 7.99 -5.41 -19.62
C GLN A 12 9.08 -4.37 -19.77
N ASN A 13 8.86 -3.40 -20.65
CA ASN A 13 9.71 -2.23 -20.82
C ASN A 13 9.78 -1.46 -19.49
N GLU A 14 10.96 -1.00 -19.08
CA GLU A 14 11.16 -0.24 -17.84
C GLU A 14 10.32 1.05 -17.79
N PHE A 15 9.98 1.62 -18.95
CA PHE A 15 9.10 2.79 -19.05
C PHE A 15 7.61 2.46 -18.92
N ASP A 16 7.22 1.21 -19.21
CA ASP A 16 5.84 0.72 -19.10
C ASP A 16 5.59 -0.02 -17.77
N SER A 17 6.65 -0.24 -17.00
CA SER A 17 6.62 -0.96 -15.73
C SER A 17 6.40 0.00 -14.57
N LEU A 18 5.43 -0.32 -13.73
CA LEU A 18 5.20 0.43 -12.49
C LEU A 18 6.39 0.27 -11.53
N PRO A 19 6.89 1.35 -10.91
CA PRO A 19 8.04 1.29 -10.01
C PRO A 19 7.67 0.56 -8.72
N GLN A 20 8.22 -0.63 -8.51
CA GLN A 20 7.85 -1.49 -7.39
C GLN A 20 9.03 -1.80 -6.47
N ILE A 21 8.76 -1.90 -5.17
CA ILE A 21 9.77 -2.20 -4.15
C ILE A 21 9.27 -3.34 -3.23
N PRO A 22 10.07 -4.40 -3.04
CA PRO A 22 9.78 -5.39 -2.00
C PRO A 22 9.98 -4.75 -0.62
N MET A 23 9.04 -4.99 0.29
CA MET A 23 9.04 -4.41 1.62
C MET A 23 8.48 -5.39 2.64
N ILE A 24 8.95 -5.26 3.88
CA ILE A 24 8.40 -6.01 5.02
C ILE A 24 7.64 -5.03 5.91
N ILE A 25 6.34 -5.24 6.05
CA ILE A 25 5.47 -4.44 6.91
C ILE A 25 5.30 -5.17 8.24
N ARG A 26 5.45 -4.44 9.34
CA ARG A 26 5.30 -4.99 10.70
C ARG A 26 4.35 -4.16 11.53
N ARG A 27 3.47 -4.82 12.28
CA ARG A 27 2.53 -4.17 13.20
C ARG A 27 2.14 -5.13 14.32
N GLU A 28 2.32 -4.72 15.58
CA GLU A 28 1.86 -5.47 16.77
C GLU A 28 2.24 -6.97 16.76
N GLY A 29 3.49 -7.28 16.38
CA GLY A 29 3.98 -8.66 16.30
C GLY A 29 3.65 -9.42 15.00
N HIS A 30 2.79 -8.87 14.15
CA HIS A 30 2.51 -9.41 12.82
C HIS A 30 3.50 -8.87 11.79
N THR A 31 3.81 -9.69 10.79
CA THR A 31 4.73 -9.36 9.70
C THR A 31 4.14 -9.84 8.39
N VAL A 32 4.17 -8.98 7.36
CA VAL A 32 3.77 -9.33 5.99
C VAL A 32 4.85 -8.86 5.03
N GLU A 33 5.26 -9.74 4.12
CA GLU A 33 6.08 -9.39 2.96
C GLU A 33 5.15 -8.89 1.84
N ALA A 34 5.47 -7.74 1.27
CA ALA A 34 4.65 -7.08 0.26
C ALA A 34 5.51 -6.49 -0.85
N ILE A 35 4.89 -6.25 -2.00
CA ILE A 35 5.45 -5.44 -3.06
C ILE A 35 4.64 -4.16 -3.13
N GLY A 36 5.29 -3.03 -2.85
CA GLY A 36 4.68 -1.71 -2.86
C GLY A 36 4.94 -0.96 -4.15
N LEU A 37 3.94 -0.21 -4.62
CA LEU A 37 4.09 0.77 -5.69
C LEU A 37 4.73 2.05 -5.14
N VAL A 38 5.80 2.53 -5.76
CA VAL A 38 6.43 3.81 -5.43
C VAL A 38 5.77 4.92 -6.26
N ASP A 39 4.67 5.46 -5.74
CA ASP A 39 3.89 6.51 -6.41
C ASP A 39 4.09 7.88 -5.77
N SER A 40 4.93 8.73 -6.37
CA SER A 40 5.12 10.10 -5.91
C SER A 40 3.90 11.01 -6.13
N GLY A 41 2.91 10.58 -6.92
CA GLY A 41 1.65 11.27 -7.13
C GLY A 41 0.62 11.01 -6.04
N ALA A 42 0.85 10.02 -5.16
CA ALA A 42 -0.05 9.69 -4.07
C ALA A 42 0.22 10.57 -2.83
N THR A 43 -0.85 11.18 -2.28
CA THR A 43 -0.76 11.95 -1.02
C THR A 43 -0.68 11.05 0.21
N VAL A 44 -1.15 9.80 0.12
CA VAL A 44 -1.19 8.83 1.22
C VAL A 44 -0.77 7.45 0.74
N ASN A 45 -0.20 6.65 1.63
CA ASN A 45 0.00 5.22 1.37
C ASN A 45 -1.34 4.50 1.51
N VAL A 46 -1.62 3.57 0.60
CA VAL A 46 -2.81 2.73 0.64
C VAL A 46 -2.37 1.27 0.73
N MET A 47 -3.00 0.53 1.63
CA MET A 47 -2.76 -0.89 1.84
C MET A 47 -4.04 -1.67 1.55
N GLN A 48 -3.90 -2.86 0.97
CA GLN A 48 -5.04 -3.74 0.71
C GLN A 48 -5.64 -4.25 2.03
N LEU A 49 -6.95 -4.48 2.04
CA LEU A 49 -7.70 -4.85 3.24
C LEU A 49 -7.19 -6.15 3.86
N ASP A 50 -6.96 -7.17 3.03
CA ASP A 50 -6.47 -8.49 3.42
C ASP A 50 -5.07 -8.42 4.07
N MET A 51 -4.19 -7.57 3.55
CA MET A 51 -2.88 -7.30 4.13
C MET A 51 -3.01 -6.60 5.49
N GLY A 52 -3.93 -5.64 5.61
CA GLY A 52 -4.26 -5.01 6.88
C GLY A 52 -4.73 -6.03 7.92
N GLN A 53 -5.63 -6.94 7.54
CA GLN A 53 -6.14 -8.01 8.41
C GLN A 53 -5.03 -8.95 8.87
N GLN A 54 -4.10 -9.33 7.99
CA GLN A 54 -2.91 -10.12 8.36
C GLN A 54 -2.00 -9.40 9.37
N LEU A 55 -1.99 -8.07 9.34
CA LEU A 55 -1.27 -7.20 10.29
C LEU A 55 -2.06 -6.91 11.57
N GLY A 56 -3.18 -7.61 11.78
CA GLY A 56 -4.07 -7.43 12.93
C GLY A 56 -4.91 -6.16 12.89
N ALA A 57 -4.96 -5.44 11.75
CA ALA A 57 -5.84 -4.30 11.60
C ALA A 57 -7.30 -4.78 11.46
N VAL A 58 -8.20 -4.09 12.14
CA VAL A 58 -9.64 -4.36 12.08
C VAL A 58 -10.32 -3.27 11.27
N TRP A 59 -11.18 -3.69 10.33
CA TRP A 59 -12.08 -2.78 9.66
C TRP A 59 -13.24 -2.43 10.60
N GLU A 60 -13.22 -1.20 11.12
CA GLU A 60 -14.25 -0.71 12.03
C GLU A 60 -15.15 0.28 11.30
N ASP A 61 -16.36 -0.12 10.95
CA ASP A 61 -17.32 0.72 10.22
C ASP A 61 -17.75 2.00 10.95
N ASN A 62 -17.45 2.10 12.26
CA ASN A 62 -17.67 3.30 13.06
C ASN A 62 -16.51 4.32 12.99
N LYS A 63 -15.39 3.99 12.34
CA LYS A 63 -14.28 4.91 12.09
C LYS A 63 -14.56 5.77 10.86
N ALA A 64 -13.87 6.90 10.78
CA ALA A 64 -13.98 7.79 9.63
C ALA A 64 -13.59 7.05 8.34
N ILE A 65 -14.48 7.06 7.35
CA ILE A 65 -14.17 6.59 6.00
C ILE A 65 -13.52 7.74 5.23
N ILE A 66 -12.31 7.53 4.73
CA ILE A 66 -11.58 8.47 3.89
C ILE A 66 -12.03 8.27 2.44
N GLN A 67 -12.43 9.37 1.81
CA GLN A 67 -12.69 9.39 0.39
C GLN A 67 -11.37 9.49 -0.39
N LEU A 68 -11.01 8.41 -1.09
CA LEU A 68 -9.88 8.39 -2.02
C LEU A 68 -10.25 9.06 -3.34
N THR A 69 -9.26 9.27 -4.21
CA THR A 69 -9.43 9.82 -5.57
C THR A 69 -8.81 8.89 -6.61
N GLY A 70 -8.89 9.29 -7.88
CA GLY A 70 -8.32 8.52 -9.00
C GLY A 70 -8.95 7.13 -9.12
N ASN A 71 -8.12 6.13 -9.42
CA ASN A 71 -8.56 4.75 -9.64
C ASN A 71 -9.21 4.09 -8.41
N LEU A 72 -8.93 4.61 -7.20
CA LEU A 72 -9.50 4.11 -5.95
C LEU A 72 -10.68 4.95 -5.45
N GLY A 73 -11.13 5.97 -6.19
CA GLY A 73 -12.15 6.91 -5.72
C GLY A 73 -13.54 6.32 -5.47
N LYS A 74 -13.80 5.08 -5.87
CA LYS A 74 -15.05 4.36 -5.55
C LYS A 74 -14.89 3.35 -4.42
N GLN A 75 -13.68 3.16 -3.92
CA GLN A 75 -13.38 2.21 -2.86
C GLN A 75 -13.36 2.94 -1.51
N PRO A 76 -14.01 2.38 -0.48
CA PRO A 76 -13.87 2.92 0.86
C PRO A 76 -12.45 2.68 1.37
N ALA A 77 -11.95 3.60 2.18
CA ALA A 77 -10.72 3.43 2.94
C ALA A 77 -10.95 3.91 4.38
N ILE A 78 -10.26 3.29 5.34
CA ILE A 78 -10.24 3.78 6.72
C ILE A 78 -8.81 4.21 7.08
N PRO A 79 -8.63 5.20 7.96
CA PRO A 79 -7.31 5.55 8.46
C PRO A 79 -6.75 4.38 9.28
N LEU A 80 -5.53 3.98 8.94
CA LEU A 80 -4.72 3.10 9.78
C LEU A 80 -3.53 3.89 10.29
N LEU A 81 -3.47 4.10 11.61
CA LEU A 81 -2.28 4.63 12.26
C LEU A 81 -1.32 3.48 12.55
N ALA A 82 -0.22 3.44 11.82
CA ALA A 82 0.94 2.65 12.20
C ALA A 82 1.85 3.55 13.07
N MET A 83 2.00 3.21 14.34
CA MET A 83 2.96 3.89 15.22
C MET A 83 4.37 3.48 14.78
N VAL A 84 5.26 4.45 14.59
CA VAL A 84 6.68 4.25 14.27
C VAL A 84 7.48 4.07 15.54
#